data_AF-A0A0F9ANN1-F1
#
_entry.id   AF-A0A0F9ANN1-F1
#
_cell.length_a   1.000
_cell.length_b   1.000
_cell.length_c   1.000
_cell.angle_alpha   90.00
_cell.angle_beta   90.00
_cell.angle_gamma   90.00
#
_symmetry.space_group_name_H-M   'P 1'
#
loop_
_entity.id
_entity.type
_entity.pdbx_description
1 polymer ?
#
loop_
_entity_poly.entity_id
_entity_poly.type
_entity_poly.pdbx_seq_one_letter_code
_entity_poly.pdbx_strand_id
1 'polypeptide(L)'
;MKKKQTKGELHNLLVFLKRQRRLANIDRCNQSAKIKFYSVAEHCYFSILFGMVLCDVINRQSHPKDRLNVEEVLRRLIIHDAEEAITGDILYTLHNEHPEFKSGWQTKLLRELGLEE
;
A
#
# COMPACT_ATOMS: atom_id res chain seq x y z
N MET A 1 -5.08 23.55 -24.23
CA MET A 1 -5.15 22.08 -24.07
C MET A 1 -4.82 21.56 -22.66
N LYS A 2 -4.06 22.28 -21.81
CA LYS A 2 -3.69 21.85 -20.43
C LYS A 2 -4.84 21.67 -19.40
N LYS A 3 -6.00 22.32 -19.57
CA LYS A 3 -7.13 22.26 -18.63
C LYS A 3 -7.96 20.96 -18.66
N LYS A 4 -7.94 20.22 -19.78
CA LYS A 4 -8.71 18.96 -19.91
C LYS A 4 -7.96 17.77 -19.28
N GLN A 5 -6.63 17.78 -19.38
CA GLN A 5 -5.75 16.74 -18.84
C GLN A 5 -5.77 16.72 -17.31
N THR A 6 -5.68 17.90 -16.68
CA THR A 6 -5.79 18.08 -15.22
C THR A 6 -7.14 17.65 -14.64
N LYS A 7 -8.23 17.81 -15.39
CA LYS A 7 -9.56 17.36 -14.94
C LYS A 7 -9.69 15.83 -14.95
N GLY A 8 -9.06 15.16 -15.93
CA GLY A 8 -9.02 13.69 -16.01
C GLY A 8 -8.17 13.08 -14.90
N GLU A 9 -6.99 13.65 -14.64
CA GLU A 9 -6.08 13.23 -13.56
C GLU A 9 -6.74 13.38 -12.19
N LEU A 10 -7.38 14.52 -11.92
CA LEU A 10 -8.10 14.76 -10.67
C LEU A 10 -9.26 13.77 -10.48
N HIS A 11 -9.98 13.44 -11.56
CA HIS A 11 -11.05 12.44 -11.50
C HIS A 11 -10.51 11.06 -11.12
N ASN A 12 -9.43 10.62 -11.76
CA ASN A 12 -8.79 9.33 -11.47
C ASN A 12 -8.28 9.27 -10.03
N LEU A 13 -7.64 10.33 -9.55
CA LEU A 13 -7.20 10.43 -8.16
C LEU A 13 -8.38 10.33 -7.18
N LEU A 14 -9.49 11.02 -7.44
CA LEU A 14 -10.68 10.92 -6.60
C LEU A 14 -11.29 9.51 -6.59
N VAL A 15 -11.29 8.84 -7.74
CA VAL A 15 -11.74 7.45 -7.84
C VAL A 15 -10.82 6.53 -7.03
N PHE A 16 -9.50 6.71 -7.14
CA PHE A 16 -8.51 5.99 -6.34
C PHE A 16 -8.73 6.20 -4.84
N LEU A 17 -8.80 7.45 -4.38
CA LEU A 17 -9.00 7.78 -2.96
C LEU A 17 -10.32 7.22 -2.42
N LYS A 18 -11.40 7.24 -3.22
CA LYS A 18 -12.69 6.63 -2.83
C LYS A 18 -12.58 5.11 -2.72
N ARG A 19 -11.83 4.44 -3.60
CA ARG A 19 -11.60 2.99 -3.53
C ARG A 19 -10.84 2.62 -2.27
N GLN A 20 -9.83 3.40 -1.86
CA GLN A 20 -9.07 3.10 -0.65
C GLN A 20 -9.94 3.05 0.62
N ARG A 21 -11.05 3.79 0.67
CA ARG A 21 -12.01 3.69 1.79
C ARG A 21 -12.63 2.30 1.95
N ARG A 22 -12.62 1.45 0.91
CA ARG A 22 -13.11 0.07 1.00
C ARG A 22 -12.24 -0.79 1.91
N LEU A 23 -10.94 -0.49 2.02
CA LEU A 23 -10.01 -1.23 2.88
C LEU A 23 -10.42 -1.22 4.36
N ALA A 24 -11.16 -0.20 4.80
CA ALA A 24 -11.68 -0.13 6.16
C ALA A 24 -12.80 -1.15 6.44
N ASN A 25 -13.40 -1.73 5.39
CA ASN A 25 -14.49 -2.70 5.49
C ASN A 25 -14.08 -4.11 5.01
N ILE A 26 -12.79 -4.32 4.74
CA ILE A 26 -12.24 -5.62 4.36
C ILE A 26 -11.49 -6.15 5.57
N ASP A 27 -11.92 -7.28 6.10
CA ASP A 27 -11.24 -7.94 7.21
C ASP A 27 -10.03 -8.73 6.72
N ARG A 28 -8.88 -8.53 7.37
CA ARG A 28 -7.67 -9.32 7.10
C ARG A 28 -7.82 -10.76 7.57
N CYS A 29 -7.21 -11.70 6.85
CA CYS A 29 -7.26 -13.14 7.12
C CYS A 29 -8.69 -13.65 7.31
N ASN A 30 -9.60 -13.30 6.40
CA ASN A 30 -11.03 -13.56 6.55
C ASN A 30 -11.40 -15.06 6.56
N GLN A 31 -10.52 -15.95 6.11
CA GLN A 31 -10.72 -17.41 6.14
C GLN A 31 -10.14 -18.10 7.39
N SER A 32 -9.53 -17.35 8.30
CA SER A 32 -8.94 -17.90 9.53
C SER A 32 -9.82 -17.60 10.76
N ALA A 33 -9.87 -18.53 11.71
CA ALA A 33 -10.52 -18.30 13.00
C ALA A 33 -9.78 -17.18 13.75
N LYS A 34 -10.52 -16.15 14.19
CA LYS A 34 -9.95 -14.95 14.81
C LYS A 34 -10.64 -14.65 16.15
N ILE A 35 -9.83 -14.32 17.15
CA ILE A 35 -10.30 -13.76 18.43
C ILE A 35 -10.69 -12.29 18.26
N LYS A 36 -9.94 -11.56 17.41
CA LYS A 36 -10.19 -10.16 17.08
C LYS A 36 -10.08 -9.96 15.58
N PHE A 37 -11.07 -9.28 15.02
CA PHE A 37 -11.07 -8.84 13.63
C PHE A 37 -10.34 -7.50 13.52
N TYR A 38 -9.64 -7.32 12.41
CA TYR A 38 -9.02 -6.06 12.05
C TYR A 38 -9.09 -5.90 10.53
N SER A 39 -9.23 -4.66 10.08
CA SER A 39 -9.36 -4.34 8.67
C SER A 39 -8.01 -4.24 7.96
N VAL A 40 -8.02 -4.29 6.64
CA VAL A 40 -6.84 -4.01 5.81
C VAL A 40 -6.36 -2.57 6.02
N ALA A 41 -7.27 -1.62 6.24
CA ALA A 41 -6.88 -0.25 6.57
C ALA A 41 -6.14 -0.16 7.92
N GLU A 42 -6.61 -0.88 8.94
CA GLU A 42 -5.90 -0.97 10.24
C GLU A 42 -4.54 -1.64 10.08
N HIS A 43 -4.45 -2.70 9.27
CA HIS A 43 -3.17 -3.32 8.94
C HIS A 43 -2.19 -2.32 8.33
N CYS A 44 -2.62 -1.60 7.28
CA CYS A 44 -1.80 -0.59 6.62
C CYS A 44 -1.34 0.49 7.60
N TYR A 45 -2.23 0.97 8.47
CA TYR A 45 -1.88 1.95 9.50
C TYR A 45 -0.75 1.46 10.40
N PHE A 46 -0.86 0.23 10.94
CA PHE A 46 0.20 -0.33 11.80
C PHE A 46 1.48 -0.61 11.02
N SER A 47 1.40 -1.08 9.78
CA SER A 47 2.57 -1.30 8.92
C SER A 47 3.34 0.00 8.66
N ILE A 48 2.65 1.11 8.38
CA ILE A 48 3.25 2.46 8.23
C ILE A 48 3.89 2.89 9.55
N LEU A 49 3.18 2.75 10.68
CA LEU A 49 3.69 3.11 12.00
C LEU A 49 4.99 2.36 12.33
N PHE A 50 5.00 1.04 12.14
CA PHE A 50 6.17 0.21 12.36
C PHE A 50 7.30 0.55 11.39
N GLY A 51 6.98 0.74 10.10
CA GLY A 51 7.95 1.14 9.08
C GLY A 51 8.66 2.45 9.42
N MET A 52 7.92 3.46 9.89
CA MET A 52 8.47 4.74 10.32
C MET A 52 9.46 4.57 11.48
N VAL A 53 9.04 3.87 12.55
CA VAL A 53 9.89 3.62 13.73
C VAL A 53 11.13 2.80 13.36
N LEU A 54 10.99 1.77 12.52
CA LEU A 54 12.11 0.95 12.07
C LEU A 54 13.09 1.75 11.21
N CYS A 55 12.60 2.59 10.30
CA CYS A 55 13.45 3.48 9.50
C CYS A 55 14.28 4.40 10.39
N ASP A 56 13.67 4.99 11.43
CA ASP A 56 14.39 5.84 12.39
C ASP A 56 15.47 5.08 13.14
N VAL A 57 15.16 3.87 13.64
CA VAL A 57 16.13 3.03 14.35
C VAL A 57 17.31 2.65 13.45
N ILE A 58 17.02 2.19 12.22
CA ILE A 58 18.04 1.80 11.24
C ILE A 58 18.90 3.02 10.86
N ASN A 59 18.29 4.15 10.51
CA ASN A 59 19.01 5.34 10.06
C ASN A 59 19.90 5.98 11.13
N ARG A 60 19.59 5.77 12.43
CA ARG A 60 20.46 6.17 13.54
C ARG A 60 21.73 5.34 13.65
N GLN A 61 21.70 4.09 13.20
CA GLN A 61 22.82 3.14 13.27
C GLN A 61 23.58 3.04 11.94
N SER A 62 22.96 3.44 10.83
CA SER A 62 23.56 3.41 9.50
C SER A 62 24.51 4.58 9.23
N HIS A 63 25.54 4.31 8.44
CA HIS A 63 26.34 5.36 7.80
C HIS A 63 25.43 6.24 6.91
N PRO A 64 25.66 7.57 6.77
CA PRO A 64 24.75 8.47 6.03
C PRO A 64 24.40 8.02 4.60
N LYS A 65 25.35 7.38 3.90
CA LYS A 65 25.16 6.85 2.54
C LYS A 65 24.24 5.63 2.45
N ASP A 66 24.04 4.92 3.57
CA ASP A 66 23.30 3.66 3.67
C ASP A 66 21.95 3.88 4.39
N ARG A 67 21.54 5.15 4.56
CA ARG A 67 20.25 5.49 5.18
C ARG A 67 19.11 5.17 4.22
N LEU A 68 18.05 4.60 4.78
CA LEU A 68 16.78 4.38 4.11
C LEU A 68 16.10 5.73 3.83
N ASN A 69 15.56 5.88 2.63
CA ASN A 69 14.66 6.97 2.31
C ASN A 69 13.29 6.70 2.96
N VAL A 70 13.04 7.36 4.09
CA VAL A 70 11.82 7.15 4.89
C VAL A 70 10.58 7.46 4.07
N GLU A 71 10.57 8.53 3.28
CA GLU A 71 9.42 8.91 2.45
C GLU A 71 9.06 7.81 1.46
N GLU A 72 10.05 7.24 0.78
CA GLU A 72 9.84 6.15 -0.18
C GLU A 72 9.31 4.89 0.51
N VAL A 73 9.85 4.53 1.67
CA VAL A 73 9.34 3.39 2.46
C VAL A 73 7.89 3.60 2.86
N LEU A 74 7.54 4.78 3.39
CA LEU A 74 6.16 5.06 3.80
C LEU A 74 5.20 5.10 2.60
N ARG A 75 5.61 5.66 1.46
CA ARG A 75 4.81 5.64 0.22
C ARG A 75 4.50 4.22 -0.21
N ARG A 76 5.50 3.32 -0.19
CA ARG A 76 5.30 1.89 -0.50
C ARG A 76 4.36 1.22 0.49
N LEU A 77 4.52 1.46 1.79
CA LEU A 77 3.67 0.87 2.83
C LEU A 77 2.22 1.36 2.77
N ILE A 78 1.97 2.60 2.36
CA ILE A 78 0.60 3.11 2.19
C ILE A 78 -0.18 2.35 1.12
N ILE A 79 0.50 1.91 0.05
CA ILE A 79 -0.15 1.33 -1.13
C ILE A 79 0.03 -0.18 -1.26
N HIS A 80 0.75 -0.84 -0.35
CA HIS A 80 1.17 -2.23 -0.52
C HIS A 80 0.02 -3.26 -0.59
N ASP A 81 -1.16 -2.90 -0.08
CA ASP A 81 -2.40 -3.70 -0.13
C ASP A 81 -3.53 -2.95 -0.87
N ALA A 82 -3.19 -1.92 -1.67
CA ALA A 82 -4.21 -1.11 -2.35
C ALA A 82 -5.06 -1.91 -3.35
N GLU A 83 -4.51 -3.01 -3.89
CA GLU A 83 -5.21 -3.97 -4.74
C GLU A 83 -6.38 -4.66 -4.02
N GLU A 84 -6.30 -4.81 -2.70
CA GLU A 84 -7.35 -5.45 -1.89
C GLU A 84 -8.65 -4.64 -1.92
N ALA A 85 -8.58 -3.34 -2.22
CA ALA A 85 -9.77 -2.53 -2.46
C ALA A 85 -10.59 -3.03 -3.68
N ILE A 86 -10.03 -3.90 -4.52
CA ILE A 86 -10.69 -4.54 -5.66
C ILE A 86 -10.89 -6.04 -5.38
N THR A 87 -9.84 -6.73 -4.92
CA THR A 87 -9.83 -8.20 -4.78
C THR A 87 -10.48 -8.70 -3.49
N GLY A 88 -10.58 -7.85 -2.46
CA GLY A 88 -10.74 -8.31 -1.08
C GLY A 88 -9.41 -8.81 -0.49
N ASP A 89 -9.47 -9.31 0.74
CA ASP A 89 -8.34 -9.86 1.49
C ASP A 89 -7.64 -10.96 0.70
N ILE A 90 -6.34 -10.79 0.42
CA ILE A 90 -5.53 -11.79 -0.24
C ILE A 90 -4.82 -12.62 0.83
N LEU A 91 -5.06 -13.93 0.81
CA LEU A 91 -4.48 -14.81 1.81
C LEU A 91 -2.96 -14.86 1.68
N TYR A 92 -2.29 -14.94 2.83
CA TYR A 92 -0.85 -15.09 2.94
C TYR A 92 -0.30 -16.27 2.13
N THR A 93 -1.01 -17.41 2.08
CA THR A 93 -0.59 -18.59 1.30
C THR A 93 -0.56 -18.28 -0.18
N LEU A 94 -1.60 -17.61 -0.70
CA LEU A 94 -1.65 -17.21 -2.10
C LEU A 94 -0.51 -16.25 -2.46
N HIS A 95 -0.18 -15.32 -1.55
CA HIS A 95 0.95 -14.41 -1.75
C HIS A 95 2.31 -15.13 -1.87
N ASN A 96 2.52 -16.21 -1.13
CA ASN A 96 3.80 -16.92 -1.14
C ASN A 96 3.89 -17.96 -2.26
N GLU A 97 2.77 -18.57 -2.61
CA GLU A 97 2.72 -19.61 -3.65
C GLU A 97 2.68 -19.00 -5.06
N HIS A 98 2.19 -17.76 -5.20
CA HIS A 98 2.03 -17.06 -6.49
C HIS A 98 2.57 -15.62 -6.45
N PRO A 99 3.90 -15.41 -6.37
CA PRO A 99 4.52 -14.08 -6.32
C PRO A 99 4.24 -13.21 -7.55
N GLU A 100 3.97 -13.82 -8.72
CA GLU A 100 3.52 -13.15 -9.95
C GLU A 100 2.22 -12.36 -9.77
N PHE A 101 1.40 -12.71 -8.78
CA PHE A 101 0.14 -12.03 -8.49
C PHE A 101 0.38 -10.62 -7.93
N LYS A 102 1.53 -10.38 -7.27
CA LYS A 102 1.83 -9.12 -6.58
C LYS A 102 2.52 -8.09 -7.47
N SER A 103 3.42 -8.56 -8.36
CA SER A 103 4.23 -7.68 -9.21
C SER A 103 3.40 -6.88 -10.22
N GLY A 104 2.31 -7.46 -10.75
CA GLY A 104 1.47 -6.78 -11.75
C GLY A 104 0.71 -5.57 -11.22
N TRP A 105 0.25 -5.61 -9.97
CA TRP A 105 -0.57 -4.55 -9.38
C TRP A 105 0.26 -3.41 -8.84
N GLN A 106 1.37 -3.72 -8.17
CA GLN A 106 2.23 -2.71 -7.55
C GLN A 106 2.84 -1.79 -8.62
N THR A 107 3.33 -2.35 -9.74
CA THR A 107 3.82 -1.58 -10.88
C THR A 107 2.72 -0.72 -11.50
N LYS A 108 1.54 -1.29 -11.74
CA LYS A 108 0.42 -0.54 -12.32
C LYS A 108 -0.04 0.62 -11.44
N LEU A 109 -0.08 0.42 -10.12
CA LEU A 109 -0.51 1.45 -9.17
C LEU A 109 0.52 2.57 -9.01
N LEU A 110 1.80 2.23 -8.95
CA LEU A 110 2.89 3.20 -8.95
C LEU A 110 2.85 4.05 -10.23
N ARG A 111 2.56 3.44 -11.39
CA ARG A 111 2.36 4.16 -12.66
C ARG A 111 1.18 5.12 -12.63
N GLU A 112 0.04 4.66 -12.11
CA GLU A 112 -1.19 5.47 -11.99
C GLU A 112 -1.00 6.65 -11.03
N LEU A 113 -0.11 6.52 -10.04
CA LEU A 113 0.23 7.56 -9.06
C LEU A 113 1.43 8.42 -9.49
N GLY A 114 2.08 8.12 -10.62
CA GLY A 114 3.28 8.83 -11.08
C GLY A 114 4.48 8.66 -10.16
N LEU A 115 4.59 7.49 -9.51
CA LEU A 115 5.62 7.12 -8.53
C LEU A 115 6.60 6.07 -9.08
N GLU A 116 6.60 5.84 -10.40
CA GLU A 116 7.67 5.07 -11.05
C GLU A 116 8.94 5.94 -11.15
N GLU A 117 10.11 5.36 -10.89
CA GLU A 117 11.42 5.97 -11.19
C GLU A 117 11.63 6.16 -12.70
#